data_AF-A0A619TEG5-F1
#
_entry.id   AF-A0A619TEG5-F1
#
_cell.length_a   1.000
_cell.length_b   1.000
_cell.length_c   1.000
_cell.angle_alpha   90.00
_cell.angle_beta   90.00
_cell.angle_gamma   90.00
#
_symmetry.space_group_name_H-M   'P 1'
#
loop_
_entity.id
_entity.type
_entity.pdbx_description
1 polymer ?
#
loop_
_entity_poly.entity_id
_entity_poly.type
_entity_poly.pdbx_seq_one_letter_code
_entity_poly.pdbx_strand_id
1 'polypeptide(L)'
;IDSLISDLNIEGETDYLKIAQLYYLTFGEHLYYKKIKDFFPDNIPHSKIHDLIFKLNPHSVITTNWDTLLEAAINAKTYFYNVISSDKDLMKSYLGKKLIKMHGDFKNHNIVFKEDDYLNYSYKFPLIENYVKSIISTHTVLFLGYSYNDIDLKQIIKWTQNHSSVRPPMYLVVFKDIPAQRKYLESHGIITIILADEKLKPFNNDSYSNKLYTFLYNLNSLELCTNLSDIEIINLIYSRVKSLQSLNAILAEQITRCFTNCGLMYIDDNGPKALLRFYDTEVTSSDNNIELRGFYKKFVSLLNDDEKVEKYKSHLQKLFFIFKKASIYGVILNDKRDRALLTTEILPNDSLIKIDKEINFNYYENITPIRSNIIDKSRQYNCFQLNKLDEAYSIIEEELSEEIRQKDYANILISLFNQNVILHSLKYGFSSDRDNYSTLEENKIHELYDDLPRNIKKTVSVIYDLVTFNYLFNLHYTVSSLLTKYSDVRK
;
A
#
# COMPACT_ATOMS: atom_id res chain seq x y z
N ILE A 1 11.90 14.88 -36.43
CA ILE A 1 11.78 16.25 -36.96
C ILE A 1 12.65 16.43 -38.19
N ASP A 2 13.95 16.13 -38.12
CA ASP A 2 14.89 16.24 -39.25
C ASP A 2 14.39 15.55 -40.53
N SER A 3 13.81 14.36 -40.40
CA SER A 3 13.22 13.67 -41.57
C SER A 3 12.03 14.42 -42.20
N LEU A 4 11.25 15.18 -41.42
CA LEU A 4 10.14 15.98 -41.96
C LEU A 4 10.67 17.24 -42.65
N ILE A 5 11.70 17.87 -42.07
CA ILE A 5 12.41 19.01 -42.68
C ILE A 5 12.97 18.62 -44.04
N SER A 6 13.64 17.46 -44.12
CA SER A 6 14.22 16.95 -45.36
C SER A 6 13.19 16.73 -46.45
N ASP A 7 12.03 16.17 -46.12
CA ASP A 7 10.94 15.93 -47.09
C ASP A 7 10.27 17.25 -47.53
N LEU A 8 10.15 18.23 -46.62
CA LEU A 8 9.57 19.55 -46.89
C LEU A 8 10.51 20.48 -47.66
N ASN A 9 11.81 20.20 -47.68
CA ASN A 9 12.84 21.04 -48.28
C ASN A 9 12.81 22.49 -47.76
N ILE A 10 12.69 22.65 -46.43
CA ILE A 10 12.67 23.95 -45.74
C ILE A 10 13.97 24.15 -44.93
N GLU A 11 14.44 25.39 -44.84
CA GLU A 11 15.62 25.78 -44.08
C GLU A 11 15.27 26.80 -42.98
N GLY A 12 15.94 26.73 -41.83
CA GLY A 12 15.87 27.75 -40.77
C GLY A 12 14.65 27.69 -39.83
N GLU A 13 13.62 26.89 -40.13
CA GLU A 13 12.52 26.64 -39.19
C GLU A 13 12.96 25.66 -38.10
N THR A 14 12.71 26.02 -36.84
CA THR A 14 13.15 25.23 -35.66
C THR A 14 12.00 24.80 -34.76
N ASP A 15 10.81 25.38 -34.96
CA ASP A 15 9.62 24.97 -34.22
C ASP A 15 9.10 23.63 -34.75
N TYR A 16 9.30 22.58 -33.95
CA TYR A 16 8.92 21.21 -34.29
C TYR A 16 7.41 21.04 -34.48
N LEU A 17 6.57 21.83 -33.79
CA LEU A 17 5.11 21.78 -33.92
C LEU A 17 4.67 22.34 -35.28
N LYS A 18 5.27 23.46 -35.66
CA LYS A 18 5.03 24.10 -36.95
C LYS A 18 5.54 23.27 -38.11
N ILE A 19 6.71 22.62 -37.97
CA ILE A 19 7.24 21.70 -38.98
C ILE A 19 6.27 20.52 -39.19
N ALA A 20 5.76 19.93 -38.12
CA ALA A 20 4.77 18.87 -38.21
C ALA A 20 3.46 19.35 -38.88
N GLN A 21 3.03 20.59 -38.59
CA GLN A 21 1.86 21.22 -39.22
C GLN A 21 2.07 21.44 -40.72
N LEU A 22 3.23 21.96 -41.12
CA LEU A 22 3.58 22.14 -42.54
C LEU A 22 3.57 20.80 -43.27
N TYR A 23 4.16 19.75 -42.69
CA TYR A 23 4.15 18.41 -43.28
C TYR A 23 2.72 17.90 -43.52
N TYR A 24 1.85 18.03 -42.51
CA TYR A 24 0.45 17.64 -42.62
C TYR A 24 -0.28 18.40 -43.74
N LEU A 25 -0.07 19.71 -43.85
CA LEU A 25 -0.71 20.55 -44.87
C LEU A 25 -0.19 20.26 -46.29
N THR A 26 1.09 19.94 -46.44
CA THR A 26 1.71 19.67 -47.74
C THR A 26 1.39 18.27 -48.27
N PHE A 27 1.48 17.25 -47.43
CA PHE A 27 1.39 15.84 -47.86
C PHE A 27 0.06 15.17 -47.49
N GLY A 28 -0.77 15.83 -46.68
CA GLY A 28 -2.04 15.29 -46.19
C GLY A 28 -1.88 14.27 -45.08
N GLU A 29 -3.02 13.92 -44.47
CA GLU A 29 -3.10 13.08 -43.28
C GLU A 29 -2.47 11.69 -43.45
N HIS A 30 -2.76 11.00 -44.56
CA HIS A 30 -2.31 9.62 -44.76
C HIS A 30 -0.77 9.50 -44.80
N LEU A 31 -0.09 10.38 -45.55
CA LEU A 31 1.38 10.37 -45.62
C LEU A 31 2.01 10.82 -44.30
N TYR A 32 1.41 11.80 -43.62
CA TYR A 32 1.83 12.24 -42.30
C TYR A 32 1.81 11.10 -41.27
N TYR A 33 0.67 10.40 -41.14
CA TYR A 33 0.55 9.28 -40.20
C TYR A 33 1.51 8.14 -40.53
N LYS A 34 1.62 7.79 -41.82
CA LYS A 34 2.56 6.76 -42.27
C LYS A 34 4.00 7.13 -41.88
N LYS A 35 4.43 8.35 -42.21
CA LYS A 35 5.79 8.84 -41.94
C LYS A 35 6.13 8.80 -40.45
N ILE A 36 5.20 9.22 -39.59
CA ILE A 36 5.42 9.20 -38.14
C ILE A 36 5.42 7.77 -37.62
N LYS A 37 4.47 6.93 -38.07
CA LYS A 37 4.33 5.55 -37.63
C LYS A 37 5.57 4.71 -37.93
N ASP A 38 6.31 5.01 -38.99
CA ASP A 38 7.57 4.35 -39.34
C ASP A 38 8.65 4.46 -38.22
N PHE A 39 8.56 5.46 -37.35
CA PHE A 39 9.46 5.61 -36.18
C PHE A 39 8.99 4.81 -34.94
N PHE A 40 7.78 4.25 -34.95
CA PHE A 40 7.16 3.55 -33.81
C PHE A 40 6.65 2.15 -34.22
N PRO A 41 7.57 1.19 -34.44
CA PRO A 41 7.18 -0.17 -34.85
C PRO A 41 6.43 -0.90 -33.74
N ASP A 42 5.44 -1.73 -34.13
CA ASP A 42 4.51 -2.37 -33.19
C ASP A 42 5.15 -3.50 -32.35
N ASN A 43 6.24 -4.10 -32.82
CA ASN A 43 6.82 -5.30 -32.24
C ASN A 43 8.03 -5.03 -31.31
N ILE A 44 8.10 -3.85 -30.69
CA ILE A 44 9.15 -3.57 -29.69
C ILE A 44 8.75 -4.23 -28.36
N PRO A 45 9.60 -5.10 -27.76
CA PRO A 45 9.33 -5.66 -26.44
C PRO A 45 9.42 -4.59 -25.36
N HIS A 46 8.49 -4.64 -24.40
CA HIS A 46 8.60 -3.80 -23.19
C HIS A 46 9.86 -4.17 -22.40
N SER A 47 10.52 -3.17 -21.83
CA SER A 47 11.67 -3.35 -20.94
C SER A 47 11.27 -3.71 -19.50
N LYS A 48 12.24 -4.21 -18.71
CA LYS A 48 12.09 -4.48 -17.27
C LYS A 48 11.72 -3.24 -16.43
N ILE A 49 11.90 -2.03 -16.97
CA ILE A 49 11.47 -0.79 -16.30
C ILE A 49 9.94 -0.70 -16.32
N HIS A 50 9.29 -1.03 -17.44
CA HIS A 50 7.83 -1.05 -17.52
C HIS A 50 7.22 -2.07 -16.54
N ASP A 51 7.85 -3.25 -16.42
CA ASP A 51 7.46 -4.25 -15.41
C ASP A 51 7.46 -3.65 -13.99
N LEU A 52 8.52 -2.91 -13.63
CA LEU A 52 8.64 -2.30 -12.31
C LEU A 52 7.66 -1.14 -12.10
N ILE A 53 7.33 -0.37 -13.14
CA ILE A 53 6.31 0.69 -13.07
C ILE A 53 4.96 0.08 -12.66
N PHE A 54 4.54 -1.02 -13.29
CA PHE A 54 3.28 -1.65 -12.94
C PHE A 54 3.35 -2.50 -11.66
N LYS A 55 4.53 -3.00 -11.28
CA LYS A 55 4.75 -3.64 -9.97
C LYS A 55 4.47 -2.67 -8.81
N LEU A 56 4.75 -1.36 -8.98
CA LEU A 56 4.39 -0.32 -8.00
C LEU A 56 2.87 -0.22 -7.80
N ASN A 57 2.09 -0.77 -8.74
CA ASN A 57 0.64 -0.80 -8.71
C ASN A 57 0.02 0.62 -8.59
N PRO A 58 0.40 1.57 -9.46
CA PRO A 58 -0.11 2.94 -9.42
C PRO A 58 -1.63 2.97 -9.68
N HIS A 59 -2.34 3.94 -9.08
CA HIS A 59 -3.77 4.12 -9.36
C HIS A 59 -4.00 4.45 -10.86
N SER A 60 -3.20 5.36 -11.39
CA SER A 60 -3.23 5.74 -12.80
C SER A 60 -1.81 5.88 -13.33
N VAL A 61 -1.59 5.49 -14.58
CA VAL A 61 -0.36 5.79 -15.35
C VAL A 61 -0.74 6.78 -16.42
N ILE A 62 -0.01 7.88 -16.54
CA ILE A 62 -0.25 8.92 -17.55
C ILE A 62 0.98 8.98 -18.45
N THR A 63 0.77 9.01 -19.76
CA THR A 63 1.84 9.12 -20.75
C THR A 63 1.45 10.05 -21.90
N THR A 64 2.43 10.75 -22.45
CA THR A 64 2.32 11.48 -23.73
C THR A 64 2.87 10.66 -24.90
N ASN A 65 3.36 9.44 -24.64
CA ASN A 65 3.86 8.55 -25.68
C ASN A 65 2.73 7.90 -26.49
N TRP A 66 2.96 7.70 -27.79
CA TRP A 66 2.03 7.03 -28.69
C TRP A 66 2.27 5.53 -28.85
N ASP A 67 3.46 5.04 -28.49
CA ASP A 67 3.85 3.62 -28.55
C ASP A 67 2.99 2.73 -27.63
N THR A 68 3.12 1.41 -27.76
CA THR A 68 2.33 0.40 -27.03
C THR A 68 3.13 -0.33 -25.94
N LEU A 69 4.28 0.20 -25.51
CA LEU A 69 5.18 -0.50 -24.59
C LEU A 69 4.56 -0.70 -23.20
N LEU A 70 3.80 0.28 -22.71
CA LEU A 70 3.12 0.19 -21.43
C LEU A 70 1.96 -0.81 -21.49
N GLU A 71 1.21 -0.83 -22.58
CA GLU A 71 0.16 -1.80 -22.89
C GLU A 71 0.73 -3.22 -22.97
N ALA A 72 1.88 -3.39 -23.62
CA ALA A 72 2.57 -4.68 -23.70
C ALA A 72 2.99 -5.19 -22.31
N ALA A 73 3.48 -4.32 -21.42
CA ALA A 73 3.80 -4.68 -20.04
C ALA A 73 2.56 -5.05 -19.21
N ILE A 74 1.45 -4.32 -19.40
CA ILE A 74 0.16 -4.65 -18.78
C ILE A 74 -0.27 -6.07 -19.18
N ASN A 75 -0.26 -6.36 -20.49
CA ASN A 75 -0.72 -7.63 -21.03
C ASN A 75 0.20 -8.79 -20.61
N ALA A 76 1.53 -8.60 -20.65
CA ALA A 76 2.50 -9.64 -20.32
C ALA A 76 2.42 -10.11 -18.86
N LYS A 77 2.00 -9.24 -17.93
CA LYS A 77 1.85 -9.55 -16.50
C LYS A 77 0.40 -9.64 -16.04
N THR A 78 -0.56 -9.55 -16.98
CA THR A 78 -2.02 -9.63 -16.71
C THR A 78 -2.48 -8.60 -15.67
N TYR A 79 -1.98 -7.36 -15.76
CA TYR A 79 -2.45 -6.29 -14.88
C TYR A 79 -3.83 -5.78 -15.30
N PHE A 80 -4.71 -5.49 -14.34
CA PHE A 80 -6.06 -4.97 -14.60
C PHE A 80 -6.05 -3.44 -14.74
N TYR A 81 -5.79 -2.95 -15.96
CA TYR A 81 -5.88 -1.52 -16.33
C TYR A 81 -6.74 -1.35 -17.57
N ASN A 82 -7.58 -0.31 -17.61
CA ASN A 82 -8.15 0.14 -18.88
C ASN A 82 -7.15 1.07 -19.58
N VAL A 83 -6.90 0.83 -20.87
CA VAL A 83 -6.11 1.74 -21.74
C VAL A 83 -7.06 2.80 -22.29
N ILE A 84 -6.73 4.07 -22.04
CA ILE A 84 -7.53 5.24 -22.38
C ILE A 84 -6.73 6.11 -23.34
N SER A 85 -7.10 6.09 -24.61
CA SER A 85 -6.49 6.85 -25.69
C SER A 85 -7.41 7.91 -26.28
N SER A 86 -8.68 7.92 -25.87
CA SER A 86 -9.69 8.88 -26.31
C SER A 86 -10.73 9.11 -25.22
N ASP A 87 -11.47 10.22 -25.32
CA ASP A 87 -12.59 10.52 -24.41
C ASP A 87 -13.67 9.42 -24.43
N LYS A 88 -13.87 8.78 -25.59
CA LYS A 88 -14.78 7.64 -25.74
C LYS A 88 -14.32 6.42 -24.94
N ASP A 89 -13.01 6.18 -24.88
CA ASP A 89 -12.44 5.09 -24.09
C ASP A 89 -12.62 5.37 -22.59
N LEU A 90 -12.43 6.63 -22.18
CA LEU A 90 -12.63 7.04 -20.79
C LEU A 90 -14.06 6.79 -20.34
N MET A 91 -15.05 7.17 -21.15
CA MET A 91 -16.47 6.96 -20.86
C MET A 91 -16.87 5.47 -20.77
N LYS A 92 -16.14 4.60 -21.47
CA LYS A 92 -16.39 3.14 -21.45
C LYS A 92 -15.61 2.41 -20.35
N SER A 93 -14.70 3.09 -19.67
CA SER A 93 -13.84 2.49 -18.67
C SER A 93 -14.64 2.17 -17.40
N TYR A 94 -14.47 0.94 -16.92
CA TYR A 94 -15.12 0.45 -15.69
C TYR A 94 -14.10 0.07 -14.60
N LEU A 95 -12.83 -0.15 -14.97
CA LEU A 95 -11.78 -0.44 -14.00
C LEU A 95 -11.36 0.83 -13.26
N GLY A 96 -11.10 0.69 -11.96
CA GLY A 96 -10.56 1.78 -11.14
C GLY A 96 -9.22 2.29 -11.67
N LYS A 97 -8.34 1.38 -12.13
CA LYS A 97 -7.01 1.71 -12.62
C LYS A 97 -6.96 1.91 -14.14
N LYS A 98 -6.20 2.92 -14.56
CA LYS A 98 -6.17 3.37 -15.96
C LYS A 98 -4.76 3.70 -16.45
N LEU A 99 -4.47 3.36 -17.70
CA LEU A 99 -3.34 3.87 -18.46
C LEU A 99 -3.88 4.95 -19.41
N ILE A 100 -3.54 6.21 -19.18
CA ILE A 100 -4.04 7.36 -19.90
C ILE A 100 -2.97 7.82 -20.87
N LYS A 101 -3.24 7.67 -22.17
CA LYS A 101 -2.44 8.22 -23.26
C LYS A 101 -3.00 9.58 -23.61
N MET A 102 -2.50 10.61 -22.93
CA MET A 102 -3.02 11.98 -23.05
C MET A 102 -2.99 12.49 -24.48
N HIS A 103 -2.00 12.05 -25.25
CA HIS A 103 -1.75 12.50 -26.62
C HIS A 103 -2.26 11.49 -27.65
N GLY A 104 -3.24 10.67 -27.28
CA GLY A 104 -3.84 9.68 -28.15
C GLY A 104 -2.92 8.53 -28.53
N ASP A 105 -3.28 7.85 -29.60
CA ASP A 105 -2.49 6.77 -30.18
C ASP A 105 -2.66 6.67 -31.71
N PHE A 106 -1.84 5.82 -32.32
CA PHE A 106 -1.92 5.58 -33.76
C PHE A 106 -3.19 4.81 -34.16
N LYS A 107 -3.74 3.99 -33.26
CA LYS A 107 -4.91 3.14 -33.57
C LYS A 107 -6.16 3.98 -33.81
N ASN A 108 -6.37 5.00 -33.00
CA ASN A 108 -7.53 5.89 -33.09
C ASN A 108 -7.30 7.09 -34.02
N HIS A 109 -6.12 7.21 -34.64
CA HIS A 109 -5.74 8.33 -35.51
C HIS A 109 -5.99 9.69 -34.82
N ASN A 110 -5.57 9.80 -33.57
CA ASN A 110 -5.79 10.99 -32.75
C ASN A 110 -4.50 11.46 -32.05
N ILE A 111 -3.33 11.23 -32.63
CA ILE A 111 -2.06 11.64 -32.02
C ILE A 111 -1.99 13.17 -31.90
N VAL A 112 -1.49 13.66 -30.77
CA VAL A 112 -1.21 15.10 -30.58
C VAL A 112 0.26 15.35 -30.89
N PHE A 113 0.55 16.01 -32.01
CA PHE A 113 1.93 16.27 -32.44
C PHE A 113 2.12 17.57 -33.22
N LYS A 114 1.24 17.90 -34.16
CA LYS A 114 1.34 19.16 -34.91
C LYS A 114 0.74 20.32 -34.12
N GLU A 115 1.12 21.54 -34.50
CA GLU A 115 0.67 22.79 -33.85
C GLU A 115 -0.84 22.85 -33.60
N ASP A 116 -1.66 22.53 -34.60
CA ASP A 116 -3.12 22.58 -34.48
C ASP A 116 -3.68 21.59 -33.45
N ASP A 117 -3.00 20.48 -33.16
CA ASP A 117 -3.46 19.54 -32.13
C ASP A 117 -3.31 20.11 -30.72
N TYR A 118 -2.21 20.81 -30.44
CA TYR A 118 -1.98 21.47 -29.16
C TYR A 118 -2.93 22.66 -28.97
N LEU A 119 -3.11 23.49 -30.00
CA LEU A 119 -4.02 24.64 -29.93
C LEU A 119 -5.48 24.23 -29.67
N ASN A 120 -5.89 23.07 -30.18
CA ASN A 120 -7.23 22.53 -30.01
C ASN A 120 -7.31 21.40 -28.97
N TYR A 121 -6.29 21.20 -28.14
CA TYR A 121 -6.21 20.06 -27.23
C TYR A 121 -7.45 19.97 -26.31
N SER A 122 -7.79 21.07 -25.63
CA SER A 122 -8.95 21.14 -24.75
C SER A 122 -10.30 20.89 -25.44
N TYR A 123 -10.37 21.12 -26.75
CA TYR A 123 -11.56 20.84 -27.53
C TYR A 123 -11.62 19.37 -27.99
N LYS A 124 -10.47 18.78 -28.35
CA LYS A 124 -10.37 17.39 -28.84
C LYS A 124 -10.34 16.35 -27.71
N PHE A 125 -9.81 16.70 -26.54
CA PHE A 125 -9.62 15.82 -25.37
C PHE A 125 -10.19 16.38 -24.05
N PRO A 126 -11.40 16.99 -24.03
CA PRO A 126 -11.92 17.66 -22.84
C PRO A 126 -12.07 16.73 -21.62
N LEU A 127 -12.48 15.47 -21.82
CA LEU A 127 -12.68 14.55 -20.69
C LEU A 127 -11.35 14.04 -20.16
N ILE A 128 -10.42 13.67 -21.04
CA ILE A 128 -9.05 13.28 -20.64
C ILE A 128 -8.36 14.43 -19.91
N GLU A 129 -8.41 15.66 -20.42
CA GLU A 129 -7.80 16.83 -19.79
C GLU A 129 -8.36 17.03 -18.37
N ASN A 130 -9.69 17.02 -18.21
CA ASN A 130 -10.35 17.16 -16.91
C ASN A 130 -10.01 16.01 -15.96
N TYR A 131 -9.89 14.80 -16.47
CA TYR A 131 -9.53 13.64 -15.67
C TYR A 131 -8.08 13.74 -15.17
N VAL A 132 -7.15 14.18 -16.02
CA VAL A 132 -5.75 14.41 -15.64
C VAL A 132 -5.63 15.54 -14.63
N LYS A 133 -6.37 16.65 -14.80
CA LYS A 133 -6.49 17.71 -13.79
C LYS A 133 -6.92 17.14 -12.44
N SER A 134 -7.96 16.31 -12.43
CA SER A 134 -8.45 15.64 -11.21
C SER A 134 -7.36 14.78 -10.56
N ILE A 135 -6.64 13.96 -11.32
CA ILE A 135 -5.56 13.11 -10.81
C ILE A 135 -4.44 13.96 -10.19
N ILE A 136 -3.94 14.97 -10.92
CA ILE A 136 -2.84 15.84 -10.45
C ILE A 136 -3.24 16.62 -9.18
N SER A 137 -4.53 16.99 -9.05
CA SER A 137 -5.04 17.68 -7.86
C SER A 137 -5.22 16.76 -6.64
N THR A 138 -5.36 15.45 -6.81
CA THR A 138 -5.79 14.52 -5.75
C THR A 138 -4.80 13.42 -5.40
N HIS A 139 -3.82 13.15 -6.26
CA HIS A 139 -2.85 12.07 -6.09
C HIS A 139 -1.41 12.57 -6.06
N THR A 140 -0.54 11.84 -5.35
CA THR A 140 0.91 11.99 -5.49
C THR A 140 1.35 11.55 -6.89
N VAL A 141 2.14 12.39 -7.57
CA VAL A 141 2.61 12.13 -8.93
C VAL A 141 4.11 11.84 -8.93
N LEU A 142 4.54 10.85 -9.71
CA LEU A 142 5.94 10.54 -9.97
C LEU A 142 6.18 10.59 -11.48
N PHE A 143 6.94 11.58 -11.93
CA PHE A 143 7.35 11.72 -13.32
C PHE A 143 8.62 10.91 -13.59
N LEU A 144 8.55 10.03 -14.60
CA LEU A 144 9.63 9.14 -15.04
C LEU A 144 9.89 9.37 -16.53
N GLY A 145 11.15 9.45 -16.94
CA GLY A 145 11.49 9.60 -18.36
C GLY A 145 11.10 10.95 -18.97
N TYR A 146 10.81 11.96 -18.14
CA TYR A 146 10.10 13.15 -18.56
C TYR A 146 10.95 14.42 -18.36
N SER A 147 11.02 15.29 -19.37
CA SER A 147 11.84 16.52 -19.31
C SER A 147 11.08 17.76 -18.82
N TYR A 148 9.78 17.64 -18.58
CA TYR A 148 8.91 18.77 -18.25
C TYR A 148 8.86 19.84 -19.35
N ASN A 149 8.79 19.42 -20.61
CA ASN A 149 8.70 20.32 -21.76
C ASN A 149 7.31 20.42 -22.39
N ASP A 150 6.43 19.43 -22.16
CA ASP A 150 5.11 19.39 -22.78
C ASP A 150 4.23 20.58 -22.37
N ILE A 151 3.57 21.20 -23.35
CA ILE A 151 2.78 22.41 -23.17
C ILE A 151 1.48 22.09 -22.45
N ASP A 152 0.78 21.01 -22.80
CA ASP A 152 -0.52 20.66 -22.24
C ASP A 152 -0.37 20.27 -20.77
N LEU A 153 0.65 19.48 -20.43
CA LEU A 153 0.93 19.16 -19.04
C LEU A 153 1.28 20.41 -18.20
N LYS A 154 2.08 21.34 -18.76
CA LYS A 154 2.39 22.61 -18.09
C LYS A 154 1.14 23.44 -17.84
N GLN A 155 0.24 23.51 -18.82
CA GLN A 155 -1.03 24.21 -18.68
C GLN A 155 -1.90 23.58 -17.59
N ILE A 156 -2.02 22.26 -17.56
CA ILE A 156 -2.76 21.54 -16.53
C ILE A 156 -2.16 21.81 -15.15
N ILE A 157 -0.85 21.70 -14.98
CA ILE A 157 -0.20 21.94 -13.69
C ILE A 157 -0.38 23.39 -13.27
N LYS A 158 -0.22 24.35 -14.18
CA LYS A 158 -0.43 25.76 -13.86
C LYS A 158 -1.88 26.04 -13.48
N TRP A 159 -2.83 25.40 -14.16
CA TRP A 159 -4.24 25.46 -13.79
C TRP A 159 -4.45 24.98 -12.36
N THR A 160 -3.87 23.84 -11.95
CA THR A 160 -4.01 23.37 -10.55
C THR A 160 -3.42 24.35 -9.53
N GLN A 161 -2.26 24.96 -9.82
CA GLN A 161 -1.63 25.96 -8.95
C GLN A 161 -2.48 27.21 -8.76
N ASN A 162 -3.18 27.63 -9.82
CA ASN A 162 -4.00 28.84 -9.77
C ASN A 162 -5.30 28.63 -8.96
N HIS A 163 -5.74 27.38 -8.77
CA HIS A 163 -7.02 27.06 -8.11
C HIS A 163 -6.85 26.49 -6.69
N SER A 164 -5.63 26.18 -6.24
CA SER A 164 -5.36 25.76 -4.87
C SER A 164 -3.94 26.06 -4.43
N SER A 165 -3.78 26.52 -3.18
CA SER A 165 -2.49 26.65 -2.51
C SER A 165 -1.98 25.33 -1.93
N VAL A 166 -2.86 24.33 -1.77
CA VAL A 166 -2.53 23.02 -1.21
C VAL A 166 -2.77 21.95 -2.27
N ARG A 167 -1.80 21.05 -2.42
CA ARG A 167 -1.93 19.88 -3.29
C ARG A 167 -0.99 18.75 -2.86
N PRO A 168 -1.26 17.52 -3.29
CA PRO A 168 -0.34 16.40 -3.09
C PRO A 168 1.04 16.67 -3.71
N PRO A 169 2.09 16.04 -3.18
CA PRO A 169 3.44 16.22 -3.71
C PRO A 169 3.58 15.62 -5.11
N MET A 170 4.38 16.28 -5.94
CA MET A 170 4.80 15.78 -7.24
C MET A 170 6.32 15.65 -7.27
N TYR A 171 6.80 14.52 -7.75
CA TYR A 171 8.22 14.20 -7.82
C TYR A 171 8.64 14.01 -9.27
N LEU A 172 9.77 14.60 -9.66
CA LEU A 172 10.39 14.36 -10.95
C LEU A 172 11.76 13.71 -10.77
N VAL A 173 11.92 12.55 -11.39
CA VAL A 173 13.19 11.83 -11.42
C VAL A 173 14.13 12.49 -12.42
N VAL A 174 15.31 12.91 -11.95
CA VAL A 174 16.35 13.56 -12.76
C VAL A 174 17.69 12.85 -12.62
N PHE A 175 18.54 12.97 -13.64
CA PHE A 175 19.84 12.28 -13.71
C PHE A 175 21.02 13.23 -13.51
N LYS A 176 20.76 14.53 -13.55
CA LYS A 176 21.73 15.59 -13.32
C LYS A 176 21.07 16.68 -12.50
N ASP A 177 21.82 17.23 -11.56
CA ASP A 177 21.40 18.42 -10.83
C ASP A 177 21.80 19.67 -11.60
N ILE A 178 20.80 20.44 -12.03
CA ILE A 178 20.99 21.76 -12.61
C ILE A 178 20.23 22.74 -11.72
N PRO A 179 20.90 23.58 -10.90
CA PRO A 179 20.23 24.43 -9.91
C PRO A 179 19.15 25.34 -10.49
N ALA A 180 19.38 25.90 -11.68
CA ALA A 180 18.39 26.73 -12.37
C ALA A 180 17.14 25.93 -12.77
N GLN A 181 17.34 24.70 -13.29
CA GLN A 181 16.23 23.80 -13.66
C GLN A 181 15.47 23.34 -12.41
N ARG A 182 16.17 23.06 -11.31
CA ARG A 182 15.54 22.73 -10.02
C ARG A 182 14.62 23.87 -9.57
N LYS A 183 15.12 25.11 -9.54
CA LYS A 183 14.29 26.28 -9.16
C LYS A 183 13.09 26.47 -10.09
N TYR A 184 13.25 26.22 -11.39
CA TYR A 184 12.14 26.25 -12.33
C TYR A 184 11.08 25.19 -12.03
N LEU A 185 11.47 23.96 -11.69
CA LEU A 185 10.55 22.88 -11.31
C LEU A 185 9.89 23.14 -9.95
N GLU A 186 10.65 23.67 -8.98
CA GLU A 186 10.14 24.08 -7.67
C GLU A 186 9.09 25.19 -7.77
N SER A 187 9.23 26.15 -8.70
CA SER A 187 8.19 27.17 -8.94
C SER A 187 6.90 26.57 -9.51
N HIS A 188 7.00 25.43 -10.18
CA HIS A 188 5.88 24.59 -10.59
C HIS A 188 5.48 23.58 -9.52
N GLY A 189 6.05 23.67 -8.31
CA GLY A 189 5.88 22.83 -7.13
C GLY A 189 6.17 21.34 -7.35
N ILE A 190 7.20 21.06 -8.15
CA ILE A 190 7.71 19.73 -8.43
C ILE A 190 9.03 19.55 -7.67
N ILE A 191 9.13 18.46 -6.92
CA ILE A 191 10.30 18.09 -6.14
C ILE A 191 11.20 17.20 -7.00
N THR A 192 12.46 17.58 -7.18
CA THR A 192 13.41 16.78 -7.97
C THR A 192 14.04 15.66 -7.15
N ILE A 193 14.01 14.43 -7.65
CA ILE A 193 14.73 13.28 -7.08
C ILE A 193 15.90 12.95 -8.00
N ILE A 194 17.12 13.12 -7.50
CA ILE A 194 18.34 12.85 -8.29
C ILE A 194 18.72 11.38 -8.14
N LEU A 195 18.85 10.68 -9.26
CA LEU A 195 19.33 9.29 -9.27
C LEU A 195 20.85 9.24 -9.41
N ALA A 196 21.51 8.84 -8.34
CA ALA A 196 22.94 8.55 -8.32
C ALA A 196 23.24 7.04 -8.31
N ASP A 197 22.37 6.21 -7.73
CA ASP A 197 22.61 4.77 -7.52
C ASP A 197 22.38 3.97 -8.82
N GLU A 198 23.36 3.14 -9.16
CA GLU A 198 23.36 2.24 -10.33
C GLU A 198 23.90 0.84 -9.95
N LYS A 199 23.62 0.37 -8.72
CA LYS A 199 24.05 -0.96 -8.26
C LYS A 199 23.51 -2.09 -9.13
N LEU A 200 22.25 -2.00 -9.56
CA LEU A 200 21.63 -3.01 -10.40
C LEU A 200 21.81 -2.63 -11.87
N LYS A 201 22.49 -3.49 -12.65
CA LYS A 201 22.85 -3.22 -14.04
C LYS A 201 22.25 -4.20 -15.07
N PRO A 202 20.91 -4.33 -15.16
CA PRO A 202 20.31 -5.23 -16.14
C PRO A 202 20.39 -4.72 -17.60
N PHE A 203 20.79 -3.47 -17.83
CA PHE A 203 20.86 -2.83 -19.15
C PHE A 203 22.30 -2.56 -19.62
N ASN A 204 23.24 -3.44 -19.28
CA ASN A 204 24.65 -3.34 -19.70
C ASN A 204 25.22 -1.93 -19.42
N ASN A 205 25.72 -1.25 -20.46
CA ASN A 205 26.37 0.06 -20.39
C ASN A 205 25.41 1.24 -20.36
N ASP A 206 24.09 1.02 -20.35
CA ASP A 206 23.11 2.11 -20.27
C ASP A 206 22.91 2.57 -18.82
N SER A 207 23.72 3.55 -18.41
CA SER A 207 23.64 4.15 -17.07
C SER A 207 22.29 4.78 -16.78
N TYR A 208 21.61 5.33 -17.79
CA TYR A 208 20.29 5.95 -17.62
C TYR A 208 19.27 4.89 -17.20
N SER A 209 19.15 3.82 -17.97
CA SER A 209 18.19 2.75 -17.68
C SER A 209 18.52 2.00 -16.40
N ASN A 210 19.80 1.76 -16.11
CA ASN A 210 20.22 1.08 -14.88
C ASN A 210 19.89 1.89 -13.61
N LYS A 211 20.08 3.21 -13.64
CA LYS A 211 19.72 4.10 -12.51
C LYS A 211 18.22 4.10 -12.27
N LEU A 212 17.43 4.25 -13.34
CA LEU A 212 15.97 4.23 -13.26
C LEU A 212 15.45 2.88 -12.76
N TYR A 213 16.04 1.78 -13.26
CA TYR A 213 15.73 0.43 -12.79
C TYR A 213 16.04 0.26 -11.31
N THR A 214 17.24 0.65 -10.86
CA THR A 214 17.65 0.56 -9.44
C THR A 214 16.68 1.33 -8.55
N PHE A 215 16.29 2.54 -8.94
CA PHE A 215 15.33 3.36 -8.21
C PHE A 215 13.95 2.69 -8.10
N LEU A 216 13.36 2.26 -9.22
CA LEU A 216 12.05 1.61 -9.21
C LEU A 216 12.07 0.26 -8.50
N TYR A 217 13.18 -0.47 -8.57
CA TYR A 217 13.36 -1.74 -7.88
C TYR A 217 13.34 -1.56 -6.36
N ASN A 218 14.05 -0.54 -5.86
CA ASN A 218 14.07 -0.16 -4.45
C ASN A 218 12.70 0.35 -3.97
N LEU A 219 11.97 1.11 -4.78
CA LEU A 219 10.61 1.55 -4.44
C LEU A 219 9.62 0.37 -4.30
N ASN A 220 9.81 -0.68 -5.10
CA ASN A 220 8.99 -1.88 -5.03
C ASN A 220 9.32 -2.79 -3.85
N SER A 221 10.46 -2.57 -3.19
CA SER A 221 11.00 -3.44 -2.15
C SER A 221 11.77 -2.58 -1.15
N LEU A 222 11.05 -1.86 -0.28
CA LEU A 222 11.68 -0.95 0.71
C LEU A 222 12.66 -1.67 1.63
N GLU A 223 12.48 -2.98 1.82
CA GLU A 223 13.37 -3.87 2.55
C GLU A 223 14.79 -3.95 1.95
N LEU A 224 14.96 -3.58 0.68
CA LEU A 224 16.24 -3.59 -0.05
C LEU A 224 17.02 -2.29 0.05
N CYS A 225 16.47 -1.24 0.68
CA CYS A 225 17.21 -0.02 0.92
C CYS A 225 18.48 -0.32 1.74
N THR A 226 19.65 -0.17 1.10
CA THR A 226 20.93 -0.57 1.72
C THR A 226 21.39 0.39 2.79
N ASN A 227 20.89 1.64 2.78
CA ASN A 227 21.35 2.75 3.61
C ASN A 227 20.28 3.18 4.63
N LEU A 228 19.61 2.22 5.26
CA LEU A 228 18.66 2.52 6.33
C LEU A 228 19.44 2.74 7.63
N SER A 229 19.13 3.82 8.34
CA SER A 229 19.57 4.04 9.71
C SER A 229 18.89 3.05 10.66
N ASP A 230 19.52 2.80 11.81
CA ASP A 230 19.01 1.89 12.84
C ASP A 230 17.56 2.24 13.26
N ILE A 231 17.24 3.54 13.36
CA ILE A 231 15.88 4.02 13.70
C ILE A 231 14.86 3.77 12.59
N GLU A 232 15.24 3.89 11.32
CA GLU A 232 14.36 3.59 10.18
C GLU A 232 14.03 2.09 10.13
N ILE A 233 15.01 1.22 10.43
CA ILE A 233 14.78 -0.22 10.53
C ILE A 233 13.73 -0.51 11.60
N ILE A 234 13.88 0.04 12.82
CA ILE A 234 12.92 -0.16 13.92
C ILE A 234 11.52 0.36 13.53
N ASN A 235 11.44 1.54 12.93
CA ASN A 235 10.17 2.12 12.51
C ASN A 235 9.48 1.29 11.42
N LEU A 236 10.23 0.76 10.46
CA LEU A 236 9.72 -0.13 9.42
C LEU A 236 9.20 -1.45 10.02
N ILE A 237 9.91 -2.05 10.97
CA ILE A 237 9.45 -3.24 11.71
C ILE A 237 8.14 -2.94 12.44
N TYR A 238 8.12 -1.87 13.23
CA TYR A 238 6.93 -1.46 14.00
C TYR A 238 5.74 -1.15 13.08
N SER A 239 5.96 -0.54 11.91
CA SER A 239 4.89 -0.23 10.95
C SER A 239 4.09 -1.46 10.50
N ARG A 240 4.70 -2.66 10.49
CA ARG A 240 4.05 -3.92 10.09
C ARG A 240 3.07 -4.45 11.13
N VAL A 241 3.26 -4.10 12.40
CA VAL A 241 2.40 -4.54 13.53
C VAL A 241 1.63 -3.40 14.17
N LYS A 242 1.79 -2.17 13.69
CA LYS A 242 1.20 -0.95 14.27
C LYS A 242 -0.32 -1.02 14.42
N SER A 243 -1.03 -1.65 13.48
CA SER A 243 -2.50 -1.82 13.55
C SER A 243 -2.95 -2.61 14.77
N LEU A 244 -2.10 -3.47 15.31
CA LEU A 244 -2.44 -4.33 16.45
C LEU A 244 -2.27 -3.61 17.78
N GLN A 245 -1.66 -2.42 17.80
CA GLN A 245 -1.36 -1.70 19.03
C GLN A 245 -2.62 -1.37 19.86
N SER A 246 -3.72 -1.03 19.18
CA SER A 246 -4.97 -0.63 19.84
C SER A 246 -5.73 -1.79 20.47
N LEU A 247 -5.37 -3.05 20.15
CA LEU A 247 -6.04 -4.24 20.66
C LEU A 247 -5.59 -4.57 22.08
N ASN A 248 -6.52 -5.02 22.93
CA ASN A 248 -6.22 -5.42 24.30
C ASN A 248 -5.41 -6.73 24.38
N ALA A 249 -5.71 -7.68 23.50
CA ALA A 249 -5.02 -8.95 23.37
C ALA A 249 -4.73 -9.25 21.89
N ILE A 250 -3.63 -9.97 21.64
CA ILE A 250 -3.17 -10.32 20.29
C ILE A 250 -2.83 -11.81 20.29
N LEU A 251 -3.14 -12.53 19.22
CA LEU A 251 -2.67 -13.91 19.07
C LEU A 251 -1.24 -13.90 18.51
N ALA A 252 -0.35 -14.75 19.02
CA ALA A 252 1.02 -14.83 18.53
C ALA A 252 1.11 -15.12 17.02
N GLU A 253 0.15 -15.88 16.47
CA GLU A 253 0.05 -16.12 15.03
C GLU A 253 -0.17 -14.82 14.23
N GLN A 254 -0.94 -13.86 14.77
CA GLN A 254 -1.17 -12.56 14.11
C GLN A 254 0.15 -11.81 13.92
N ILE A 255 1.06 -11.87 14.91
CA ILE A 255 2.41 -11.30 14.78
C ILE A 255 3.20 -12.01 13.68
N THR A 256 3.15 -13.35 13.64
CA THR A 256 3.86 -14.11 12.60
C THR A 256 3.32 -13.86 11.19
N ARG A 257 2.01 -13.61 11.04
CA ARG A 257 1.38 -13.28 9.74
C ARG A 257 1.69 -11.85 9.30
N CYS A 258 1.78 -10.90 10.23
CA CYS A 258 2.22 -9.53 9.95
C CYS A 258 3.67 -9.45 9.46
N PHE A 259 4.57 -10.23 10.08
CA PHE A 259 5.96 -10.25 9.67
C PHE A 259 6.21 -11.15 8.47
N THR A 260 5.58 -12.32 8.40
CA THR A 260 6.03 -13.44 7.53
C THR A 260 7.50 -13.78 7.80
N ASN A 261 8.11 -14.73 7.07
CA ASN A 261 9.55 -15.08 7.21
C ASN A 261 10.04 -15.21 8.68
N CYS A 262 9.14 -15.63 9.57
CA CYS A 262 9.38 -15.76 11.00
C CYS A 262 8.46 -16.85 11.57
N GLY A 263 8.75 -17.29 12.79
CA GLY A 263 7.94 -18.27 13.50
C GLY A 263 8.14 -18.23 15.00
N LEU A 264 7.42 -19.11 15.68
CA LEU A 264 7.45 -19.21 17.14
C LEU A 264 8.24 -20.46 17.54
N MET A 265 9.11 -20.29 18.52
CA MET A 265 9.81 -21.38 19.19
C MET A 265 9.29 -21.48 20.62
N TYR A 266 8.85 -22.66 21.00
CA TYR A 266 8.35 -22.92 22.34
C TYR A 266 9.46 -23.55 23.19
N ILE A 267 9.75 -22.94 24.34
CA ILE A 267 10.65 -23.48 25.35
C ILE A 267 9.82 -23.73 26.61
N ASP A 268 10.08 -24.83 27.29
CA ASP A 268 9.55 -25.10 28.63
C ASP A 268 10.68 -24.91 29.64
N ASP A 269 10.74 -23.71 30.24
CA ASP A 269 11.73 -23.34 31.26
C ASP A 269 11.01 -22.52 32.33
N ASN A 270 10.59 -23.19 33.41
CA ASN A 270 9.68 -22.66 34.42
C ASN A 270 8.34 -22.18 33.81
N GLY A 271 7.84 -22.92 32.81
CA GLY A 271 6.59 -22.67 32.12
C GLY A 271 6.75 -22.50 30.60
N PRO A 272 5.65 -22.64 29.85
CA PRO A 272 5.66 -22.52 28.40
C PRO A 272 5.93 -21.08 27.96
N LYS A 273 7.04 -20.85 27.28
CA LYS A 273 7.47 -19.55 26.75
C LYS A 273 7.53 -19.62 25.22
N ALA A 274 6.89 -18.66 24.55
CA ALA A 274 6.98 -18.49 23.10
C ALA A 274 8.00 -17.42 22.74
N LEU A 275 9.03 -17.78 21.98
CA LEU A 275 10.04 -16.86 21.46
C LEU A 275 9.84 -16.65 19.96
N LEU A 276 9.95 -15.39 19.51
CA LEU A 276 9.87 -15.05 18.09
C LEU A 276 11.22 -15.26 17.42
N ARG A 277 11.23 -15.95 16.29
CA ARG A 277 12.42 -16.18 15.47
C ARG A 277 12.20 -15.64 14.06
N PHE A 278 13.10 -14.78 13.60
CA PHE A 278 13.18 -14.40 12.20
C PHE A 278 14.10 -15.38 11.45
N TYR A 279 13.65 -15.86 10.29
CA TYR A 279 14.40 -16.85 9.52
C TYR A 279 15.36 -16.16 8.54
N ASP A 280 16.61 -16.66 8.50
CA ASP A 280 17.64 -16.19 7.54
C ASP A 280 17.63 -17.05 6.26
N THR A 281 17.76 -18.37 6.42
CA THR A 281 17.90 -19.32 5.30
C THR A 281 16.68 -20.22 5.09
N GLU A 282 15.81 -20.33 6.09
CA GLU A 282 14.66 -21.22 6.06
C GLU A 282 13.51 -20.63 5.23
N VAL A 283 12.88 -21.47 4.41
CA VAL A 283 11.70 -21.08 3.62
C VAL A 283 10.46 -21.28 4.48
N THR A 284 9.64 -20.24 4.65
CA THR A 284 8.32 -20.39 5.27
C THR A 284 7.29 -20.75 4.23
N SER A 285 6.25 -21.48 4.65
CA SER A 285 5.08 -21.78 3.81
C SER A 285 4.34 -20.53 3.34
N SER A 286 4.53 -19.41 4.04
CA SER A 286 3.84 -18.14 3.83
C SER A 286 4.55 -17.16 2.90
N ASP A 287 5.90 -17.20 2.80
CA ASP A 287 6.66 -16.21 2.02
C ASP A 287 8.07 -16.72 1.67
N ASN A 288 8.47 -16.58 0.40
CA ASN A 288 9.84 -16.87 -0.07
C ASN A 288 10.65 -15.60 -0.38
N ASN A 289 10.27 -14.47 0.21
CA ASN A 289 10.97 -13.20 0.03
C ASN A 289 12.33 -13.20 0.74
N ILE A 290 13.39 -13.50 -0.03
CA ILE A 290 14.80 -13.51 0.42
C ILE A 290 15.24 -12.12 0.92
N GLU A 291 14.68 -11.07 0.33
CA GLU A 291 15.08 -9.68 0.53
C GLU A 291 14.60 -9.20 1.91
N LEU A 292 13.38 -9.61 2.28
CA LEU A 292 12.80 -9.41 3.61
C LEU A 292 13.60 -10.15 4.70
N ARG A 293 14.16 -11.34 4.41
CA ARG A 293 15.04 -12.05 5.35
C ARG A 293 16.33 -11.27 5.62
N GLY A 294 16.94 -10.73 4.56
CA GLY A 294 18.10 -9.84 4.69
C GLY A 294 17.80 -8.60 5.52
N PHE A 295 16.60 -8.02 5.40
CA PHE A 295 16.14 -6.93 6.24
C PHE A 295 15.97 -7.34 7.71
N TYR A 296 15.34 -8.49 7.97
CA TYR A 296 15.20 -9.01 9.34
C TYR A 296 16.53 -9.36 9.98
N LYS A 297 17.51 -9.84 9.22
CA LYS A 297 18.86 -10.06 9.71
C LYS A 297 19.50 -8.76 10.23
N LYS A 298 19.31 -7.63 9.54
CA LYS A 298 19.77 -6.31 10.02
C LYS A 298 19.08 -5.93 11.32
N PHE A 299 17.77 -6.13 11.42
CA PHE A 299 17.02 -5.88 12.65
C PHE A 299 17.51 -6.76 13.82
N VAL A 300 17.68 -8.06 13.61
CA VAL A 300 18.21 -8.98 14.64
C VAL A 300 19.63 -8.59 15.05
N SER A 301 20.48 -8.17 14.09
CA SER A 301 21.83 -7.69 14.41
C SER A 301 21.83 -6.43 15.28
N LEU A 302 20.85 -5.54 15.09
CA LEU A 302 20.64 -4.36 15.94
C LEU A 302 20.24 -4.77 17.36
N LEU A 303 19.32 -5.74 17.49
CA LEU A 303 18.90 -6.25 18.80
C LEU A 303 20.00 -7.00 19.56
N ASN A 304 21.04 -7.45 18.86
CA ASN A 304 22.17 -8.19 19.45
C ASN A 304 23.27 -7.27 20.02
N ASP A 305 23.12 -5.94 19.85
CA ASP A 305 24.02 -4.89 20.29
C ASP A 305 23.37 -4.09 21.45
N ASP A 306 23.87 -4.31 22.66
CA ASP A 306 23.27 -3.77 23.88
C ASP A 306 23.31 -2.22 23.93
N GLU A 307 24.35 -1.58 23.34
CA GLU A 307 24.45 -0.12 23.27
C GLU A 307 23.35 0.45 22.37
N LYS A 308 23.09 -0.21 21.23
CA LYS A 308 22.01 0.19 20.32
C LYS A 308 20.63 -0.02 20.93
N VAL A 309 20.44 -1.14 21.63
CA VAL A 309 19.16 -1.43 22.31
C VAL A 309 18.86 -0.34 23.34
N GLU A 310 19.83 0.06 24.16
CA GLU A 310 19.62 1.13 25.14
C GLU A 310 19.39 2.49 24.47
N LYS A 311 20.16 2.80 23.41
CA LYS A 311 19.99 4.05 22.63
C LYS A 311 18.59 4.18 22.01
N TYR A 312 18.02 3.09 21.49
CA TYR A 312 16.73 3.08 20.80
C TYR A 312 15.57 2.50 21.63
N LYS A 313 15.76 2.35 22.94
CA LYS A 313 14.82 1.72 23.88
C LYS A 313 13.40 2.26 23.79
N SER A 314 13.23 3.58 23.68
CA SER A 314 11.90 4.22 23.57
C SER A 314 11.11 3.80 22.33
N HIS A 315 11.79 3.52 21.22
CA HIS A 315 11.16 3.05 19.98
C HIS A 315 10.87 1.55 20.06
N LEU A 316 11.79 0.78 20.63
CA LEU A 316 11.63 -0.66 20.86
C LEU A 316 10.50 -0.96 21.85
N GLN A 317 10.28 -0.12 22.87
CA GLN A 317 9.19 -0.29 23.84
C GLN A 317 7.82 -0.39 23.18
N LYS A 318 7.55 0.43 22.14
CA LYS A 318 6.28 0.37 21.40
C LYS A 318 6.08 -0.98 20.72
N LEU A 319 7.14 -1.51 20.13
CA LEU A 319 7.14 -2.82 19.47
C LEU A 319 7.02 -3.97 20.46
N PHE A 320 7.84 -3.97 21.52
CA PHE A 320 7.85 -5.04 22.50
C PHE A 320 6.61 -5.06 23.38
N PHE A 321 5.90 -3.93 23.53
CA PHE A 321 4.59 -3.91 24.16
C PHE A 321 3.56 -4.70 23.36
N ILE A 322 3.61 -4.65 22.02
CA ILE A 322 2.78 -5.47 21.14
C ILE A 322 3.16 -6.96 21.28
N PHE A 323 4.46 -7.28 21.37
CA PHE A 323 4.91 -8.66 21.61
C PHE A 323 4.42 -9.18 22.96
N LYS A 324 4.44 -8.36 24.01
CA LYS A 324 3.87 -8.70 25.32
C LYS A 324 2.38 -9.03 25.23
N LYS A 325 1.59 -8.20 24.53
CA LYS A 325 0.16 -8.44 24.25
C LYS A 325 -0.10 -9.75 23.50
N ALA A 326 0.88 -10.22 22.75
CA ALA A 326 0.85 -11.47 22.02
C ALA A 326 1.42 -12.67 22.80
N SER A 327 1.73 -12.49 24.09
CA SER A 327 2.39 -13.49 24.93
C SER A 327 3.74 -13.99 24.37
N ILE A 328 4.42 -13.14 23.59
CA ILE A 328 5.77 -13.41 23.09
C ILE A 328 6.78 -12.97 24.15
N TYR A 329 7.54 -13.94 24.64
CA TYR A 329 8.49 -13.78 25.75
C TYR A 329 9.76 -13.02 25.37
N GLY A 330 10.15 -13.07 24.09
CA GLY A 330 11.36 -12.42 23.57
C GLY A 330 11.62 -12.75 22.11
N VAL A 331 12.71 -12.21 21.58
CA VAL A 331 13.17 -12.41 20.20
C VAL A 331 14.50 -13.14 20.19
N ILE A 332 14.62 -14.21 19.42
CA ILE A 332 15.87 -14.97 19.27
C ILE A 332 16.89 -14.15 18.48
N LEU A 333 18.12 -14.07 19.00
CA LEU A 333 19.18 -13.23 18.44
C LEU A 333 20.20 -13.99 17.58
N ASN A 334 20.22 -15.31 17.65
CA ASN A 334 21.23 -16.11 16.94
C ASN A 334 20.72 -17.45 16.42
N ASP A 335 21.46 -18.02 15.46
CA ASP A 335 21.11 -19.28 14.80
C ASP A 335 21.23 -20.50 15.71
N LYS A 336 22.11 -20.42 16.72
CA LYS A 336 22.29 -21.45 17.74
C LYS A 336 21.12 -21.53 18.74
N ARG A 337 20.24 -20.53 18.74
CA ARG A 337 19.01 -20.45 19.56
C ARG A 337 19.27 -20.40 21.07
N ASP A 338 20.47 -19.97 21.46
CA ASP A 338 20.93 -19.87 22.86
C ASP A 338 20.95 -18.43 23.39
N ARG A 339 20.78 -17.41 22.53
CA ARG A 339 20.63 -16.01 22.95
C ARG A 339 19.29 -15.42 22.49
N ALA A 340 18.58 -14.77 23.39
CA ALA A 340 17.34 -14.04 23.10
C ALA A 340 17.30 -12.71 23.86
N LEU A 341 16.65 -11.71 23.28
CA LEU A 341 16.33 -10.44 23.93
C LEU A 341 14.93 -10.53 24.52
N LEU A 342 14.80 -10.47 25.84
CA LEU A 342 13.53 -10.68 26.51
C LEU A 342 12.67 -9.42 26.54
N THR A 343 11.36 -9.62 26.50
CA THR A 343 10.39 -8.53 26.58
C THR A 343 10.49 -7.76 27.91
N THR A 344 10.91 -8.43 28.99
CA THR A 344 11.16 -7.83 30.31
C THR A 344 12.42 -6.97 30.39
N GLU A 345 13.37 -7.12 29.46
CA GLU A 345 14.58 -6.29 29.43
C GLU A 345 14.30 -4.89 28.86
N ILE A 346 13.26 -4.77 28.03
CA ILE A 346 12.92 -3.52 27.34
C ILE A 346 11.75 -2.79 28.04
N LEU A 347 10.76 -3.54 28.51
CA LEU A 347 9.57 -2.98 29.13
C LEU A 347 9.73 -2.82 30.64
N PRO A 348 9.24 -1.71 31.24
CA PRO A 348 9.18 -1.58 32.69
C PRO A 348 8.24 -2.64 33.30
N ASN A 349 8.61 -3.13 34.50
CA ASN A 349 7.97 -4.25 35.22
C ASN A 349 6.45 -4.12 35.40
N ASP A 350 5.89 -2.92 35.41
CA ASP A 350 4.46 -2.65 35.69
C ASP A 350 3.48 -2.89 34.54
N SER A 351 3.95 -3.34 33.38
CA SER A 351 3.09 -3.56 32.21
C SER A 351 2.28 -4.88 32.28
N LEU A 352 1.80 -5.28 33.47
CA LEU A 352 1.00 -6.50 33.63
C LEU A 352 -0.28 -6.40 32.78
N ILE A 353 -0.48 -7.37 31.89
CA ILE A 353 -1.75 -7.54 31.19
C ILE A 353 -2.68 -8.21 32.20
N LYS A 354 -3.67 -7.46 32.71
CA LYS A 354 -4.67 -8.01 33.63
C LYS A 354 -5.64 -8.87 32.81
N ILE A 355 -5.60 -10.19 33.01
CA ILE A 355 -6.54 -11.18 32.43
C ILE A 355 -7.41 -11.81 33.55
N ASP A 356 -7.25 -11.35 34.79
CA ASP A 356 -7.84 -12.01 35.96
C ASP A 356 -9.38 -11.99 35.96
N LYS A 357 -10.03 -11.06 35.25
CA LYS A 357 -11.50 -10.90 35.29
C LYS A 357 -12.20 -11.96 34.46
N GLU A 358 -11.67 -12.26 33.28
CA GLU A 358 -12.22 -13.23 32.33
C GLU A 358 -12.11 -14.66 32.86
N ILE A 359 -11.05 -14.94 33.62
CA ILE A 359 -10.84 -16.23 34.28
C ILE A 359 -11.75 -16.39 35.51
N ASN A 360 -11.98 -15.29 36.24
CA ASN A 360 -12.80 -15.30 37.46
C ASN A 360 -14.29 -15.05 37.20
N PHE A 361 -14.72 -14.90 35.94
CA PHE A 361 -16.10 -14.65 35.51
C PHE A 361 -16.78 -13.48 36.26
N ASN A 362 -16.01 -12.47 36.69
CA ASN A 362 -16.53 -11.32 37.43
C ASN A 362 -16.69 -10.10 36.51
N TYR A 363 -17.90 -9.94 35.95
CA TYR A 363 -18.23 -8.89 34.97
C TYR A 363 -18.83 -7.61 35.60
N TYR A 364 -18.97 -7.54 36.93
CA TYR A 364 -19.67 -6.44 37.60
C TYR A 364 -18.79 -5.21 37.89
N GLU A 365 -17.46 -5.33 37.82
CA GLU A 365 -16.54 -4.32 38.38
C GLU A 365 -16.39 -3.02 37.56
N ASN A 366 -16.76 -2.97 36.27
CA ASN A 366 -16.50 -1.82 35.41
C ASN A 366 -17.72 -1.43 34.56
N ILE A 367 -18.77 -0.87 35.18
CA ILE A 367 -19.85 -0.17 34.45
C ILE A 367 -19.65 1.36 34.48
N THR A 368 -18.70 1.85 35.29
CA THR A 368 -18.38 3.28 35.39
C THR A 368 -17.50 3.75 34.22
N PRO A 369 -17.80 4.92 33.61
CA PRO A 369 -17.04 5.44 32.48
C PRO A 369 -15.65 5.88 32.95
N ILE A 370 -14.63 5.09 32.62
CA ILE A 370 -13.24 5.51 32.75
C ILE A 370 -12.95 6.39 31.54
N ARG A 371 -12.77 7.70 31.74
CA ARG A 371 -12.23 8.61 30.72
C ARG A 371 -10.75 8.29 30.51
N SER A 372 -10.46 7.25 29.74
CA SER A 372 -9.14 6.99 29.19
C SER A 372 -9.20 7.06 27.67
N ASN A 373 -8.19 7.68 27.04
CA ASN A 373 -8.03 7.72 25.57
C ASN A 373 -7.75 6.33 24.93
N ILE A 374 -7.81 5.25 25.72
CA ILE A 374 -7.68 3.87 25.26
C ILE A 374 -9.10 3.33 25.17
N ILE A 375 -9.50 2.90 23.97
CA ILE A 375 -10.81 2.27 23.72
C ILE A 375 -10.81 0.92 24.45
N ASP A 376 -11.31 0.90 25.67
CA ASP A 376 -11.45 -0.31 26.46
C ASP A 376 -12.81 -0.96 26.19
N LYS A 377 -12.80 -1.95 25.28
CA LYS A 377 -13.97 -2.74 24.90
C LYS A 377 -14.49 -3.65 26.02
N SER A 378 -13.91 -3.61 27.22
CA SER A 378 -14.36 -4.40 28.37
C SER A 378 -15.79 -4.07 28.79
N ARG A 379 -16.24 -2.81 28.65
CA ARG A 379 -17.57 -2.37 29.09
C ARG A 379 -18.69 -3.04 28.30
N GLN A 380 -18.66 -2.95 26.98
CA GLN A 380 -19.64 -3.60 26.10
C GLN A 380 -19.62 -5.14 26.25
N TYR A 381 -18.42 -5.71 26.42
CA TYR A 381 -18.27 -7.14 26.68
C TYR A 381 -18.92 -7.55 28.01
N ASN A 382 -18.72 -6.77 29.09
CA ASN A 382 -19.35 -7.02 30.37
C ASN A 382 -20.88 -6.93 30.29
N CYS A 383 -21.41 -5.90 29.61
CA CYS A 383 -22.86 -5.77 29.39
C CYS A 383 -23.41 -6.99 28.62
N PHE A 384 -22.71 -7.45 27.59
CA PHE A 384 -23.07 -8.66 26.85
C PHE A 384 -23.10 -9.91 27.76
N GLN A 385 -22.06 -10.13 28.57
CA GLN A 385 -22.01 -11.28 29.50
C GLN A 385 -23.10 -11.22 30.58
N LEU A 386 -23.51 -10.01 30.99
CA LEU A 386 -24.61 -9.77 31.92
C LEU A 386 -26.01 -9.80 31.24
N ASN A 387 -26.08 -10.18 29.96
CA ASN A 387 -27.29 -10.21 29.14
C ASN A 387 -28.02 -8.85 29.03
N LYS A 388 -27.29 -7.74 29.16
CA LYS A 388 -27.75 -6.37 28.95
C LYS A 388 -27.47 -5.96 27.51
N LEU A 389 -28.17 -6.60 26.57
CA LEU A 389 -27.88 -6.51 25.14
C LEU A 389 -28.14 -5.12 24.57
N ASP A 390 -29.21 -4.44 24.97
CA ASP A 390 -29.53 -3.08 24.50
C ASP A 390 -28.46 -2.06 24.94
N GLU A 391 -28.04 -2.12 26.21
CA GLU A 391 -26.95 -1.29 26.73
C GLU A 391 -25.63 -1.55 25.98
N ALA A 392 -25.31 -2.82 25.72
CA ALA A 392 -24.12 -3.21 24.97
C ALA A 392 -24.17 -2.68 23.53
N TYR A 393 -25.32 -2.74 22.87
CA TYR A 393 -25.52 -2.23 21.51
C TYR A 393 -25.31 -0.71 21.46
N SER A 394 -25.91 0.06 22.38
CA SER A 394 -25.74 1.51 22.43
C SER A 394 -24.30 1.94 22.72
N ILE A 395 -23.57 1.19 23.56
CA ILE A 395 -22.15 1.46 23.82
C ILE A 395 -21.32 1.28 22.54
N ILE A 396 -21.60 0.23 21.75
CA ILE A 396 -20.90 0.00 20.47
C ILE A 396 -21.13 1.17 19.51
N GLU A 397 -22.36 1.70 19.42
CA GLU A 397 -22.66 2.83 18.52
C GLU A 397 -21.89 4.10 18.91
N GLU A 398 -21.74 4.37 20.21
CA GLU A 398 -20.93 5.47 20.73
C GLU A 398 -19.45 5.27 20.40
N GLU A 399 -18.89 4.08 20.68
CA GLU A 399 -17.50 3.73 20.39
C GLU A 399 -17.18 3.81 18.89
N LEU A 400 -18.05 3.26 18.03
CA LEU A 400 -17.86 3.22 16.59
C LEU A 400 -17.75 4.64 16.00
N SER A 401 -18.53 5.59 16.52
CA SER A 401 -18.47 7.00 16.12
C SER A 401 -17.11 7.62 16.43
N GLU A 402 -16.51 7.27 17.57
CA GLU A 402 -15.16 7.71 17.94
C GLU A 402 -14.07 7.02 17.12
N GLU A 403 -14.20 5.72 16.87
CA GLU A 403 -13.27 4.91 16.08
C GLU A 403 -13.17 5.40 14.63
N ILE A 404 -14.30 5.75 14.02
CA ILE A 404 -14.37 6.36 12.68
C ILE A 404 -13.65 7.71 12.66
N ARG A 405 -13.86 8.55 13.68
CA ARG A 405 -13.19 9.85 13.84
C ARG A 405 -11.67 9.68 13.96
N GLN A 406 -11.22 8.64 14.65
CA GLN A 406 -9.79 8.31 14.82
C GLN A 406 -9.19 7.54 13.64
N LYS A 407 -10.02 7.04 12.71
CA LYS A 407 -9.63 6.15 11.59
C LYS A 407 -8.95 4.86 12.07
N ASP A 408 -9.40 4.31 13.21
CA ASP A 408 -8.90 3.03 13.75
C ASP A 408 -9.65 1.85 13.12
N TYR A 409 -9.28 1.52 11.88
CA TYR A 409 -9.93 0.46 11.10
C TYR A 409 -9.88 -0.93 11.75
N ALA A 410 -8.88 -1.23 12.57
CA ALA A 410 -8.81 -2.50 13.26
C ALA A 410 -9.95 -2.62 14.28
N ASN A 411 -10.15 -1.56 15.07
CA ASN A 411 -11.22 -1.51 16.06
C ASN A 411 -12.61 -1.40 15.41
N ILE A 412 -12.77 -0.65 14.32
CA ILE A 412 -14.01 -0.58 13.55
C ILE A 412 -14.49 -1.98 13.14
N LEU A 413 -13.60 -2.80 12.57
CA LEU A 413 -13.96 -4.16 12.15
C LEU A 413 -14.46 -5.02 13.32
N ILE A 414 -13.83 -4.89 14.50
CA ILE A 414 -14.23 -5.62 15.72
C ILE A 414 -15.58 -5.10 16.23
N SER A 415 -15.79 -3.78 16.27
CA SER A 415 -17.03 -3.17 16.73
C SER A 415 -18.21 -3.58 15.86
N LEU A 416 -18.05 -3.53 14.53
CA LEU A 416 -19.09 -3.95 13.59
C LEU A 416 -19.43 -5.44 13.74
N PHE A 417 -18.43 -6.28 13.99
CA PHE A 417 -18.64 -7.70 14.26
C PHE A 417 -19.42 -7.92 15.56
N ASN A 418 -19.00 -7.29 16.64
CA ASN A 418 -19.68 -7.35 17.93
C ASN A 418 -21.12 -6.84 17.81
N GLN A 419 -21.33 -5.76 17.04
CA GLN A 419 -22.65 -5.20 16.77
C GLN A 419 -23.54 -6.22 16.05
N ASN A 420 -23.03 -6.92 15.03
CA ASN A 420 -23.79 -7.95 14.33
C ASN A 420 -24.17 -9.12 15.26
N VAL A 421 -23.24 -9.57 16.12
CA VAL A 421 -23.51 -10.65 17.10
C VAL A 421 -24.60 -10.25 18.09
N ILE A 422 -24.55 -9.04 18.61
CA ILE A 422 -25.55 -8.52 19.55
C ILE A 422 -26.88 -8.28 18.84
N LEU A 423 -26.86 -7.69 17.64
CA LEU A 423 -28.06 -7.45 16.83
C LEU A 423 -28.79 -8.76 16.52
N HIS A 424 -28.06 -9.81 16.14
CA HIS A 424 -28.63 -11.13 15.93
C HIS A 424 -29.30 -11.66 17.21
N SER A 425 -28.67 -11.47 18.37
CA SER A 425 -29.21 -11.87 19.66
C SER A 425 -30.45 -11.07 20.06
N LEU A 426 -30.50 -9.76 19.77
CA LEU A 426 -31.66 -8.89 20.00
C LEU A 426 -32.84 -9.24 19.09
N LYS A 427 -32.59 -9.56 17.82
CA LYS A 427 -33.62 -9.92 16.84
C LYS A 427 -34.25 -11.29 17.09
N TYR A 428 -33.42 -12.30 17.36
CA TYR A 428 -33.85 -13.70 17.37
C TYR A 428 -33.84 -14.34 18.76
N GLY A 429 -33.16 -13.73 19.74
CA GLY A 429 -33.14 -14.19 21.14
C GLY A 429 -34.41 -13.84 21.90
N PHE A 430 -34.59 -14.36 23.11
CA PHE A 430 -35.81 -14.19 23.93
C PHE A 430 -35.91 -12.80 24.61
N SER A 431 -35.63 -11.70 23.89
CA SER A 431 -35.76 -10.33 24.39
C SER A 431 -37.20 -9.78 24.21
N SER A 432 -37.62 -8.89 25.10
CA SER A 432 -38.87 -8.11 25.00
C SER A 432 -38.85 -7.08 23.87
N ASP A 433 -37.67 -6.63 23.43
CA ASP A 433 -37.49 -5.45 22.59
C ASP A 433 -37.22 -5.78 21.11
N ARG A 434 -37.57 -6.99 20.66
CA ARG A 434 -37.34 -7.48 19.29
C ARG A 434 -37.82 -6.53 18.20
N ASP A 435 -38.98 -5.91 18.41
CA ASP A 435 -39.60 -5.03 17.42
C ASP A 435 -38.73 -3.83 17.08
N ASN A 436 -37.99 -3.29 18.07
CA ASN A 436 -37.11 -2.12 17.93
C ASN A 436 -35.91 -2.38 16.99
N TYR A 437 -35.47 -3.64 16.88
CA TYR A 437 -34.25 -4.02 16.13
C TYR A 437 -34.55 -4.82 14.86
N SER A 438 -35.81 -5.18 14.63
CA SER A 438 -36.24 -6.06 13.53
C SER A 438 -35.91 -5.51 12.13
N THR A 439 -35.93 -4.19 11.96
CA THR A 439 -35.72 -3.51 10.67
C THR A 439 -34.28 -3.13 10.39
N LEU A 440 -33.38 -3.21 11.37
CA LEU A 440 -31.97 -2.85 11.20
C LEU A 440 -31.26 -3.91 10.36
N GLU A 441 -30.42 -3.52 9.41
CA GLU A 441 -29.61 -4.47 8.65
C GLU A 441 -28.30 -4.80 9.38
N GLU A 442 -27.78 -6.01 9.15
CA GLU A 442 -26.45 -6.37 9.64
C GLU A 442 -25.36 -5.63 8.85
N ASN A 443 -24.29 -5.25 9.53
CA ASN A 443 -23.17 -4.59 8.89
C ASN A 443 -22.46 -5.54 7.94
N LYS A 444 -22.26 -5.10 6.70
CA LYS A 444 -21.55 -5.85 5.67
C LYS A 444 -20.04 -5.64 5.77
N ILE A 445 -19.43 -6.28 6.76
CA ILE A 445 -18.00 -6.14 7.09
C ILE A 445 -17.10 -6.46 5.88
N HIS A 446 -17.48 -7.42 5.03
CA HIS A 446 -16.73 -7.75 3.82
C HIS A 446 -16.69 -6.60 2.80
N GLU A 447 -17.83 -5.97 2.51
CA GLU A 447 -17.91 -4.83 1.59
C GLU A 447 -17.09 -3.65 2.13
N LEU A 448 -17.23 -3.34 3.43
CA LEU A 448 -16.45 -2.30 4.10
C LEU A 448 -14.94 -2.58 4.05
N TYR A 449 -14.52 -3.81 4.33
CA TYR A 449 -13.12 -4.19 4.21
C TYR A 449 -12.65 -4.00 2.77
N ASP A 450 -13.49 -4.33 1.79
CA ASP A 450 -13.13 -4.25 0.38
C ASP A 450 -12.99 -2.83 -0.19
N ASP A 451 -13.65 -1.87 0.43
CA ASP A 451 -13.50 -0.46 0.07
C ASP A 451 -12.27 0.19 0.72
N LEU A 452 -11.60 -0.48 1.67
CA LEU A 452 -10.42 0.09 2.32
C LEU A 452 -9.24 0.26 1.35
N PRO A 453 -8.45 1.35 1.51
CA PRO A 453 -7.20 1.51 0.79
C PRO A 453 -6.26 0.32 1.00
N ARG A 454 -5.53 -0.09 -0.05
CA ARG A 454 -4.69 -1.31 -0.05
C ARG A 454 -3.68 -1.36 1.09
N ASN A 455 -3.07 -0.22 1.43
CA ASN A 455 -2.14 -0.13 2.56
C ASN A 455 -2.85 -0.49 3.87
N ILE A 456 -4.05 0.04 4.10
CA ILE A 456 -4.86 -0.26 5.29
C ILE A 456 -5.32 -1.72 5.27
N LYS A 457 -5.87 -2.22 4.14
CA LYS A 457 -6.27 -3.62 3.96
C LYS A 457 -5.18 -4.59 4.38
N LYS A 458 -3.94 -4.37 3.94
CA LYS A 458 -2.79 -5.21 4.31
C LYS A 458 -2.60 -5.22 5.82
N THR A 459 -2.59 -4.05 6.45
CA THR A 459 -2.33 -3.90 7.89
C THR A 459 -3.45 -4.47 8.77
N VAL A 460 -4.72 -4.46 8.31
CA VAL A 460 -5.87 -4.97 9.08
C VAL A 460 -6.38 -6.35 8.62
N SER A 461 -5.80 -6.94 7.58
CA SER A 461 -6.17 -8.28 7.05
C SER A 461 -6.22 -9.35 8.13
N VAL A 462 -5.24 -9.33 9.04
CA VAL A 462 -5.12 -10.25 10.16
C VAL A 462 -6.28 -10.12 11.16
N ILE A 463 -6.91 -8.95 11.24
CA ILE A 463 -8.13 -8.71 12.04
C ILE A 463 -9.37 -9.11 11.26
N TYR A 464 -9.42 -8.84 9.96
CA TYR A 464 -10.51 -9.25 9.09
C TYR A 464 -10.76 -10.76 9.13
N ASP A 465 -9.71 -11.58 9.13
CA ASP A 465 -9.82 -13.05 9.24
C ASP A 465 -10.44 -13.52 10.56
N LEU A 466 -10.26 -12.75 11.64
CA LEU A 466 -10.83 -13.03 12.95
C LEU A 466 -12.34 -12.73 12.97
N VAL A 467 -12.75 -11.60 12.38
CA VAL A 467 -14.14 -11.12 12.37
C VAL A 467 -15.01 -11.77 11.28
N THR A 468 -14.51 -12.78 10.58
CA THR A 468 -15.24 -13.52 9.54
C THR A 468 -15.48 -14.99 9.88
N PHE A 469 -15.24 -15.42 11.13
CA PHE A 469 -15.27 -16.82 11.60
C PHE A 469 -14.34 -17.79 10.84
N ASN A 470 -13.72 -17.38 9.74
CA ASN A 470 -12.75 -18.17 8.96
C ASN A 470 -11.64 -18.73 9.83
N TYR A 471 -11.10 -17.91 10.74
CA TYR A 471 -10.09 -18.35 11.69
C TYR A 471 -10.58 -19.52 12.57
N LEU A 472 -11.78 -19.42 13.14
CA LEU A 472 -12.33 -20.46 14.02
C LEU A 472 -12.59 -21.77 13.26
N PHE A 473 -13.09 -21.68 12.03
CA PHE A 473 -13.26 -22.85 11.16
C PHE A 473 -11.93 -23.52 10.83
N ASN A 474 -10.91 -22.74 10.46
CA ASN A 474 -9.56 -23.24 10.17
C ASN A 474 -8.92 -23.88 11.40
N LEU A 475 -9.07 -23.26 12.57
CA LEU A 475 -8.59 -23.80 13.84
C LEU A 475 -9.27 -25.12 14.17
N HIS A 476 -10.61 -25.17 14.10
CA HIS A 476 -11.38 -26.38 14.35
C HIS A 476 -10.96 -27.52 13.42
N TYR A 477 -10.84 -27.24 12.12
CA TYR A 477 -10.39 -28.21 11.13
C TYR A 477 -8.97 -28.72 11.44
N THR A 478 -8.04 -27.81 11.75
CA THR A 478 -6.65 -28.16 12.05
C THR A 478 -6.55 -29.03 13.30
N VAL A 479 -7.23 -28.65 14.39
CA VAL A 479 -7.27 -29.41 15.64
C VAL A 479 -7.88 -30.79 15.40
N SER A 480 -9.01 -30.87 14.70
CA SER A 480 -9.66 -32.14 14.37
C SER A 480 -8.75 -33.05 13.53
N SER A 481 -8.04 -32.49 12.54
CA SER A 481 -7.07 -33.23 11.72
C SER A 481 -5.90 -33.78 12.55
N LEU A 482 -5.33 -32.96 13.44
CA LEU A 482 -4.23 -33.36 14.32
C LEU A 482 -4.67 -34.45 15.30
N LEU A 483 -5.85 -34.31 15.91
CA LEU A 483 -6.42 -35.32 16.80
C LEU A 483 -6.67 -36.65 16.07
N THR A 484 -7.12 -36.60 14.82
CA THR A 484 -7.32 -37.79 13.98
C THR A 484 -5.99 -38.47 13.66
N LYS A 485 -4.97 -37.71 13.23
CA LYS A 485 -3.62 -38.26 13.01
C LYS A 485 -3.05 -38.89 14.27
N TYR A 486 -3.26 -38.26 15.43
CA TYR A 486 -2.75 -38.77 16.70
C TYR A 486 -3.47 -40.05 17.15
N SER A 487 -4.77 -40.17 16.89
CA SER A 487 -5.53 -41.39 17.19
C SER A 487 -5.18 -42.54 16.24
N ASP A 488 -4.91 -42.25 14.97
CA ASP A 488 -4.47 -43.25 13.99
C ASP A 488 -3.04 -43.75 14.25
N VAL A 489 -2.13 -42.90 14.76
CA VAL A 489 -0.76 -43.30 15.15
C VAL A 489 -0.75 -44.18 16.42
N ARG A 490 -1.81 -44.14 17.23
CA ARG A 490 -1.97 -44.97 18.45
C ARG A 490 -2.68 -46.30 18.20
N LYS A 491 -3.24 -46.52 17.00
CA LYS A 491 -3.77 -47.82 16.55
C LYS A 491 -2.69 -48.58 15.80
#